data_AF-A0A954I630-F1
#
_entry.id   AF-A0A954I630-F1
#
_cell.length_a   1.000
_cell.length_b   1.000
_cell.length_c   1.000
_cell.angle_alpha   90.00
_cell.angle_beta   90.00
_cell.angle_gamma   90.00
#
_symmetry.space_group_name_H-M   'P 1'
#
loop_
_entity.id
_entity.type
_entity.pdbx_description
1 polymer ?
#
loop_
_entity_poly.entity_id
_entity_poly.type
_entity_poly.pdbx_seq_one_letter_code
_entity_poly.pdbx_strand_id
1 'polypeptide(L)'
;MDQSVPSVEFERVTDFIRSVRERVARVVVGQDIVVERTLIALFTGGHLLLQGVPGLAKTLLVSVLSKSIDLQFARIQFTIDLLPSDILGSEILDQRTSEFRTRKGPIFTNLLLADEINRAAPKVQGALLEAMQERK
;
A
#
# COMPACT_ATOMS: atom_id res chain seq x y z
N MET A 1 -19.75 -5.92 28.95
CA MET A 1 -18.69 -5.42 28.07
C MET A 1 -17.48 -5.15 28.95
N ASP A 2 -16.67 -6.17 29.17
CA ASP A 2 -15.45 -6.08 29.97
C ASP A 2 -14.35 -5.50 29.06
N GLN A 3 -13.98 -4.24 29.29
CA GLN A 3 -12.99 -3.48 28.51
C GLN A 3 -11.70 -3.26 29.31
N SER A 4 -11.05 -4.33 29.75
CA SER A 4 -9.69 -4.24 30.27
C SER A 4 -8.71 -4.86 29.28
N VAL A 5 -8.36 -4.11 28.22
CA VAL A 5 -7.12 -4.40 27.49
C VAL A 5 -5.99 -4.32 28.53
N PRO A 6 -5.20 -5.38 28.76
CA PRO A 6 -4.18 -5.36 29.80
C PRO A 6 -3.15 -4.26 29.49
N SER A 7 -2.83 -3.43 30.49
CA SER A 7 -1.98 -2.24 30.37
C SER A 7 -0.63 -2.49 29.68
N VAL A 8 -0.05 -3.68 29.90
CA VAL A 8 1.21 -4.14 29.31
C VAL A 8 1.13 -4.31 27.78
N GLU A 9 -0.03 -4.66 27.25
CA GLU A 9 -0.23 -4.85 25.80
C GLU A 9 -0.30 -3.50 25.08
N PHE A 10 -0.96 -2.51 25.69
CA PHE A 10 -1.05 -1.16 25.17
C PHE A 10 0.31 -0.45 25.12
N GLU A 11 1.14 -0.66 26.15
CA GLU A 11 2.50 -0.12 26.21
C GLU A 11 3.38 -0.70 25.08
N ARG A 12 3.31 -2.01 24.84
CA ARG A 12 4.03 -2.67 23.74
C ARG A 12 3.63 -2.12 22.36
N VAL A 13 2.35 -1.89 22.11
CA VAL A 13 1.87 -1.32 20.84
C VAL A 13 2.38 0.11 20.67
N THR A 14 2.35 0.90 21.74
CA THR A 14 2.85 2.28 21.73
C THR A 14 4.35 2.33 21.44
N ASP A 15 5.13 1.46 22.08
CA ASP A 15 6.57 1.34 21.86
C ASP A 15 6.89 0.87 20.44
N PHE A 16 6.11 -0.07 19.91
CA PHE A 16 6.23 -0.50 18.53
C PHE A 16 6.02 0.68 17.57
N ILE A 17 4.91 1.42 17.70
CA ILE A 17 4.61 2.59 16.86
C ILE A 17 5.72 3.63 16.96
N ARG A 18 6.21 3.93 18.17
CA ARG A 18 7.33 4.86 18.39
C ARG A 18 8.58 4.40 17.65
N SER A 19 8.94 3.12 17.79
CA SER A 19 10.12 2.55 17.13
C SER A 19 10.03 2.58 15.60
N VAL A 20 8.83 2.46 15.04
CA VAL A 20 8.61 2.56 13.58
C VAL A 20 8.79 3.99 13.13
N ARG A 21 8.19 4.96 13.84
CA ARG A 21 8.35 6.39 13.54
C ARG A 21 9.82 6.82 13.59
N GLU A 22 10.56 6.38 14.60
CA GLU A 22 12.00 6.66 14.73
C GLU A 22 12.81 6.08 13.57
N ARG A 23 12.51 4.85 13.15
CA ARG A 23 13.17 4.22 12.00
C ARG A 23 12.92 4.98 10.71
N VAL A 24 11.68 5.42 10.47
CA VAL A 24 11.31 6.21 9.29
C VAL A 24 11.97 7.60 9.32
N ALA A 25 12.00 8.26 10.47
CA ALA A 25 12.57 9.60 10.65
C ALA A 25 14.07 9.68 10.34
N ARG A 26 14.80 8.55 10.43
CA ARG A 26 16.22 8.47 10.03
C ARG A 26 16.44 8.67 8.53
N VAL A 27 15.43 8.42 7.71
CA VAL A 27 15.52 8.47 6.24
C VAL A 27 14.65 9.59 5.66
N VAL A 28 13.48 9.85 6.27
CA VAL A 28 12.53 10.83 5.78
C VAL A 28 12.27 11.89 6.84
N VAL A 29 12.64 13.13 6.53
CA VAL A 29 12.53 14.29 7.43
C VAL A 29 11.25 15.08 7.13
N GLY A 30 10.54 15.51 8.17
CA GLY A 30 9.41 16.45 8.04
C GLY A 30 8.10 15.85 7.49
N GLN A 31 7.93 14.54 7.57
CA GLN A 31 6.74 13.82 7.07
C GLN A 31 5.95 13.09 8.17
N ASP A 32 6.08 13.50 9.44
CA ASP A 32 5.44 12.86 10.60
C ASP A 32 3.95 12.60 10.43
N ILE A 33 3.20 13.59 9.94
CA ILE A 33 1.75 13.49 9.72
C ILE A 33 1.42 12.40 8.70
N VAL A 34 2.21 12.27 7.64
CA VAL A 34 1.97 11.27 6.60
C VAL A 34 2.30 9.87 7.13
N VAL A 35 3.38 9.73 7.91
CA VAL A 35 3.72 8.46 8.59
C VAL A 35 2.59 8.03 9.50
N GLU A 36 2.12 8.93 10.38
CA GLU A 36 1.05 8.65 11.32
C GLU A 36 -0.25 8.23 10.61
N ARG A 37 -0.68 9.00 9.60
CA ARG A 37 -1.89 8.67 8.82
C ARG A 37 -1.75 7.34 8.10
N THR A 38 -0.56 7.02 7.58
CA THR A 38 -0.32 5.73 6.91
C THR A 38 -0.40 4.56 7.87
N LEU A 39 0.14 4.71 9.09
CA LEU A 39 -0.02 3.70 10.14
C LEU A 39 -1.49 3.53 10.55
N ILE A 40 -2.23 4.63 10.72
CA ILE A 40 -3.67 4.58 11.01
C ILE A 40 -4.42 3.83 9.91
N ALA A 41 -4.17 4.16 8.64
CA ALA A 41 -4.80 3.50 7.51
C ALA A 41 -4.46 2.01 7.48
N LEU A 42 -3.20 1.64 7.69
CA LEU A 42 -2.77 0.25 7.72
C LEU A 42 -3.48 -0.55 8.83
N PHE A 43 -3.52 -0.02 10.06
CA PHE A 43 -4.14 -0.72 11.20
C PHE A 43 -5.66 -0.78 11.13
N THR A 44 -6.30 0.19 10.48
CA THR A 44 -7.76 0.21 10.27
C THR A 44 -8.18 -0.46 8.96
N GLY A 45 -7.22 -0.93 8.18
CA GLY A 45 -7.44 -1.42 6.82
C GLY A 45 -7.86 -0.35 5.83
N GLY A 46 -7.81 0.94 6.15
CA GLY A 46 -8.16 2.04 5.26
C GLY A 46 -7.18 2.26 4.11
N HIS A 47 -7.54 3.19 3.22
CA HIS A 47 -6.71 3.64 2.11
C HIS A 47 -6.50 5.15 2.18
N LEU A 48 -5.37 5.65 1.64
CA LEU A 48 -5.03 7.06 1.67
C LEU A 48 -4.84 7.62 0.27
N LEU A 49 -5.37 8.82 0.06
CA LEU A 49 -5.04 9.64 -1.10
C LEU A 49 -3.95 10.65 -0.72
N LEU A 50 -2.76 10.51 -1.32
CA LEU A 50 -1.61 11.38 -1.03
C LEU A 50 -1.45 12.49 -2.06
N GLN A 51 -2.11 13.63 -1.83
CA GLN A 51 -1.94 14.82 -2.64
C GLN A 51 -0.71 15.64 -2.22
N GLY A 52 0.01 16.20 -3.19
CA GLY A 52 1.20 17.02 -2.95
C GLY A 52 2.05 17.12 -4.21
N VAL A 53 2.96 18.09 -4.26
CA VAL A 53 3.80 18.33 -5.44
C VAL A 53 4.78 17.17 -5.69
N PRO A 54 5.20 16.94 -6.95
CA PRO A 54 6.26 15.98 -7.26
C PRO A 54 7.54 16.26 -6.46
N GLY A 55 8.27 15.21 -6.09
CA GLY A 55 9.55 15.34 -5.39
C GLY A 55 9.48 15.41 -3.85
N LEU A 56 8.29 15.36 -3.24
CA LEU A 56 8.14 15.34 -1.77
C LEU A 56 8.44 13.97 -1.12
N ALA A 57 9.33 13.18 -1.72
CA ALA A 57 9.76 11.89 -1.20
C ALA A 57 8.63 10.90 -0.83
N LYS A 58 7.41 11.05 -1.39
CA LYS A 58 6.26 10.17 -1.08
C LYS A 58 6.57 8.70 -1.33
N THR A 59 7.22 8.41 -2.45
CA THR A 59 7.67 7.05 -2.79
C THR A 59 8.69 6.51 -1.78
N LEU A 60 9.66 7.34 -1.37
CA LEU A 60 10.65 6.96 -0.37
C LEU A 60 9.99 6.71 0.98
N LEU A 61 9.07 7.58 1.39
CA LEU A 61 8.33 7.46 2.64
C LEU A 61 7.58 6.14 2.74
N VAL A 62 6.74 5.83 1.75
CA VAL A 62 5.93 4.60 1.75
C VAL A 62 6.83 3.36 1.68
N SER A 63 7.93 3.42 0.92
CA SER A 63 8.90 2.31 0.84
C SER A 63 9.71 2.12 2.12
N VAL A 64 10.08 3.18 2.83
CA VAL A 64 10.80 3.06 4.11
C VAL A 64 9.87 2.56 5.20
N LEU A 65 8.60 3.01 5.19
CA LEU A 65 7.59 2.53 6.12
C LEU A 65 7.37 1.03 5.95
N SER A 66 7.15 0.53 4.73
CA SER A 66 6.95 -0.91 4.50
C SER A 66 8.13 -1.74 5.00
N LYS A 67 9.36 -1.31 4.74
CA LYS A 67 10.57 -1.99 5.23
C LYS A 67 10.70 -1.94 6.75
N SER A 68 10.21 -0.89 7.40
CA SER A 68 10.30 -0.74 8.86
C SER A 68 9.44 -1.73 9.63
N ILE A 69 8.43 -2.31 8.98
CA ILE A 69 7.46 -3.27 9.54
C ILE A 69 7.30 -4.53 8.69
N ASP A 70 8.30 -4.83 7.85
CA ASP A 70 8.40 -6.05 7.02
C ASP A 70 7.16 -6.34 6.16
N LEU A 71 6.61 -5.31 5.52
CA LEU A 71 5.49 -5.44 4.60
C LEU A 71 5.96 -5.65 3.16
N GLN A 72 5.25 -6.53 2.44
CA GLN A 72 5.33 -6.56 0.98
C GLN A 72 4.89 -5.21 0.43
N PHE A 73 5.73 -4.64 -0.43
CA PHE A 73 5.51 -3.34 -1.04
C PHE A 73 5.53 -3.48 -2.55
N ALA A 74 4.50 -2.93 -3.20
CA ALA A 74 4.47 -2.79 -4.64
C ALA A 74 4.24 -1.32 -5.01
N ARG A 75 4.72 -0.95 -6.19
CA ARG A 75 4.54 0.38 -6.77
C ARG A 75 4.03 0.23 -8.19
N ILE A 76 3.00 0.99 -8.53
CA ILE A 76 2.48 1.10 -9.89
C ILE A 76 2.52 2.57 -10.28
N GLN A 77 3.11 2.85 -11.42
CA GLN A 77 3.04 4.15 -12.05
C GLN A 77 1.85 4.14 -13.02
N PHE A 78 0.85 4.99 -12.79
CA PHE A 78 -0.29 5.06 -13.69
C PHE A 78 0.09 5.85 -14.95
N THR A 79 -0.20 5.25 -16.10
CA THR A 79 0.07 5.79 -17.44
C THR A 79 -1.18 5.66 -18.31
N ILE A 80 -1.23 6.38 -19.43
CA ILE A 80 -2.39 6.42 -20.32
C ILE A 80 -2.67 5.08 -21.03
N ASP A 81 -1.66 4.24 -21.12
CA ASP A 81 -1.65 2.93 -21.78
C ASP A 81 -1.86 1.75 -20.83
N LEU A 82 -1.89 2.00 -19.50
CA LEU A 82 -2.08 0.96 -18.49
C LEU A 82 -3.43 0.25 -18.69
N LEU A 83 -3.45 -1.08 -18.56
CA LEU A 83 -4.66 -1.90 -18.62
C LEU A 83 -5.08 -2.35 -17.21
N PRO A 84 -6.37 -2.64 -16.97
CA PRO A 84 -6.81 -3.22 -15.70
C PRO A 84 -6.04 -4.50 -15.30
N SER A 85 -5.70 -5.34 -16.29
CA SER A 85 -4.90 -6.55 -16.08
C SER A 85 -3.47 -6.29 -15.59
N ASP A 86 -2.91 -5.11 -15.83
CA ASP A 86 -1.58 -4.75 -15.33
C ASP A 86 -1.60 -4.44 -13.82
N ILE A 87 -2.79 -4.20 -13.26
CA ILE A 87 -3.00 -3.96 -11.82
C ILE A 87 -3.47 -5.24 -11.14
N LEU A 88 -4.54 -5.83 -11.67
CA LEU A 88 -5.21 -7.01 -11.10
C LEU A 88 -4.45 -8.30 -11.40
N GLY A 89 -3.74 -8.37 -12.53
CA GLY A 89 -3.20 -9.61 -13.06
C GLY A 89 -4.04 -10.16 -14.21
N SER A 90 -3.61 -11.30 -14.74
CA SER A 90 -4.26 -11.95 -15.88
C SER A 90 -4.14 -13.47 -15.81
N GLU A 91 -5.05 -14.16 -16.47
CA GLU A 91 -4.88 -15.59 -16.74
C GLU A 91 -3.97 -15.79 -17.95
N ILE A 92 -2.95 -16.62 -17.78
CA ILE A 92 -1.98 -16.98 -18.82
C ILE A 92 -2.10 -18.47 -19.12
N LEU A 93 -2.07 -18.84 -20.39
CA LEU A 93 -1.99 -20.24 -20.81
C LEU A 93 -0.53 -20.70 -20.69
N ASP A 94 -0.26 -21.64 -19.80
CA ASP A 94 1.05 -22.29 -19.71
C ASP A 94 1.19 -23.27 -20.88
N GLN A 95 1.97 -22.90 -21.89
CA GLN A 95 2.12 -23.68 -23.13
C GLN A 95 2.70 -25.09 -22.91
N ARG A 96 3.41 -25.32 -21.80
CA ARG A 96 4.01 -26.62 -21.49
C ARG A 96 2.98 -27.60 -20.92
N THR A 97 2.00 -27.09 -20.20
CA THR A 97 0.97 -27.89 -19.52
C THR A 97 -0.40 -27.81 -20.21
N SER A 98 -0.58 -26.84 -21.10
CA SER A 98 -1.88 -26.46 -21.69
C SER A 98 -2.93 -26.06 -20.64
N GLU A 99 -2.49 -25.64 -19.46
CA GLU A 99 -3.36 -25.20 -18.36
C GLU A 99 -3.37 -23.68 -18.23
N PHE A 100 -4.51 -23.11 -17.83
CA PHE A 100 -4.59 -21.70 -17.46
C PHE A 100 -4.05 -21.49 -16.04
N ARG A 101 -3.21 -20.49 -15.86
CA ARG A 101 -2.65 -20.07 -14.58
C ARG A 101 -2.88 -18.60 -14.35
N THR A 102 -3.32 -18.22 -13.15
CA THR A 102 -3.48 -16.82 -12.78
C THR A 102 -2.13 -16.22 -12.42
N ARG A 103 -1.69 -15.22 -13.20
CA ARG A 103 -0.57 -14.35 -12.84
C ARG A 103 -1.11 -13.18 -12.03
N LYS A 104 -0.81 -13.17 -10.73
CA LYS A 104 -1.19 -12.08 -9.81
C LYS A 104 -0.54 -10.75 -10.24
N GLY A 105 -1.35 -9.71 -10.26
CA GLY A 105 -0.88 -8.35 -10.49
C GLY A 105 -0.23 -7.72 -9.24
N PRO A 106 0.35 -6.51 -9.38
CA PRO A 106 0.99 -5.77 -8.31
C PRO A 106 0.07 -5.38 -7.14
N ILE A 107 -1.26 -5.44 -7.32
CA ILE A 107 -2.21 -5.17 -6.22
C ILE A 107 -2.15 -6.21 -5.09
N PHE A 108 -1.64 -7.41 -5.37
CA PHE A 108 -1.45 -8.47 -4.38
C PHE A 108 -0.19 -8.19 -3.54
N THR A 109 -0.32 -7.25 -2.61
CA THR A 109 0.74 -6.77 -1.72
C THR A 109 0.12 -6.27 -0.41
N ASN A 110 0.92 -6.05 0.63
CA ASN A 110 0.42 -5.44 1.87
C ASN A 110 0.28 -3.91 1.73
N LEU A 111 1.19 -3.28 0.99
CA LEU A 111 1.20 -1.84 0.77
C LEU A 111 1.44 -1.54 -0.71
N LEU A 112 0.46 -0.90 -1.35
CA LEU A 112 0.53 -0.49 -2.75
C LEU A 112 0.65 1.03 -2.84
N LEU A 113 1.69 1.52 -3.52
CA LEU A 113 1.75 2.91 -3.96
C LEU A 113 1.31 3.02 -5.42
N ALA A 114 0.14 3.61 -5.64
CA ALA A 114 -0.37 3.96 -6.97
C ALA A 114 -0.04 5.43 -7.26
N ASP A 115 1.02 5.67 -8.03
CA ASP A 115 1.47 7.03 -8.39
C ASP A 115 0.70 7.54 -9.61
N GLU A 116 0.33 8.83 -9.59
CA GLU A 116 -0.30 9.56 -10.69
C GLU A 116 -1.59 8.91 -11.22
N ILE A 117 -2.46 8.42 -10.31
CA ILE A 117 -3.71 7.73 -10.65
C ILE A 117 -4.59 8.48 -11.65
N ASN A 118 -4.50 9.81 -11.66
CA ASN A 118 -5.21 10.71 -12.55
C ASN A 118 -4.77 10.63 -14.03
N ARG A 119 -3.65 9.95 -14.34
CA ARG A 119 -3.16 9.78 -15.72
C ARG A 119 -3.78 8.59 -16.45
N ALA A 120 -4.29 7.58 -15.73
CA ALA A 120 -4.85 6.40 -16.39
C ALA A 120 -6.31 6.61 -16.80
N ALA A 121 -6.77 5.79 -17.75
CA ALA A 121 -8.16 5.80 -18.20
C ALA A 121 -9.14 5.46 -17.05
N PRO A 122 -10.40 5.95 -17.10
CA PRO A 122 -11.40 5.70 -16.05
C PRO A 122 -11.60 4.21 -15.72
N LYS A 123 -11.53 3.33 -16.73
CA LYS A 123 -11.64 1.87 -16.53
C LYS A 123 -10.53 1.29 -15.64
N VAL A 124 -9.32 1.86 -15.70
CA VAL A 124 -8.15 1.41 -14.92
C VAL A 124 -8.26 1.89 -13.48
N GLN A 125 -8.67 3.15 -13.30
CA GLN A 125 -8.98 3.70 -11.98
C GLN A 125 -10.13 2.93 -11.31
N GLY A 126 -11.18 2.61 -12.08
CA GLY A 126 -12.31 1.79 -11.62
C GLY A 126 -11.86 0.42 -11.13
N ALA A 127 -11.01 -0.28 -11.88
CA ALA A 127 -10.48 -1.59 -11.48
C ALA A 127 -9.69 -1.53 -10.15
N LEU A 128 -8.89 -0.47 -9.94
CA LEU A 128 -8.20 -0.26 -8.66
C LEU A 128 -9.22 -0.05 -7.52
N LEU A 129 -10.21 0.83 -7.72
CA LEU A 129 -11.21 1.15 -6.69
C LEU A 129 -12.10 -0.06 -6.35
N GLU A 130 -12.47 -0.85 -7.36
CA GLU A 130 -13.20 -2.10 -7.19
C GLU A 130 -12.41 -3.07 -6.30
N ALA A 131 -11.12 -3.27 -6.58
CA ALA A 131 -10.27 -4.12 -5.75
C ALA A 131 -10.10 -3.59 -4.31
N MET A 132 -10.00 -2.26 -4.14
CA MET A 132 -9.97 -1.63 -2.81
C MET A 132 -11.27 -1.90 -2.01
N GLN A 133 -12.41 -1.96 -2.69
CA GLN A 133 -13.71 -2.18 -2.07
C GLN A 133 -13.98 -3.66 -1.79
N GLU A 134 -13.69 -4.55 -2.75
CA GLU A 134 -14.06 -5.96 -2.64
C GLU A 134 -13.15 -6.76 -1.70
N ARG A 135 -11.85 -6.40 -1.61
CA ARG A 135 -10.84 -7.09 -0.78
C ARG A 135 -10.84 -8.63 -0.93
N LYS A 136 -11.00 -9.12 -2.17
CA LYS A 136 -10.97 -10.55 -2.52
C LYS A 136 -9.61 -10.95 -3.10
#